data_AF-A0A7G9YXL1-F1
#
_entry.id   AF-A0A7G9YXL1-F1
#
_cell.length_a   1.000
_cell.length_b   1.000
_cell.length_c   1.000
_cell.angle_alpha   90.00
_cell.angle_beta   90.00
_cell.angle_gamma   90.00
#
_symmetry.space_group_name_H-M   'P 1'
#
loop_
_entity.id
_entity.type
_entity.pdbx_description
1 polymer ?
#
loop_
_entity_poly.entity_id
_entity_poly.type
_entity_poly.pdbx_seq_one_letter_code
_entity_poly.pdbx_strand_id
1 'polypeptide(L)'
;MNTQQSIYAPLLDKTFETAVSGFILAEFPKLGGPKIVKLLVKELKAIVEQYYPPLTNLRRGQMLWFAVAKEEKGGYGKCMKNLRLRPVVLSVVTYEDIQKRAESVPQKEIRKSGIARMLREADEQGGTLAETDLSLILSCSNRTIYKNITEYERENNVVLPRRGTVHDLGRSTTHKKIICEKSLRDKKATPDIARETYHSPNAVDRYLGDFDRVRFCLKKGLSVEETSFTTQLSKSLVVEYEDLIEELYGGGEKENVN
;
A
#
# COMPACT_ATOMS: atom_id res chain seq x y z
N MET A 1 42.14 34.94 -23.07
CA MET A 1 41.37 34.06 -22.16
C MET A 1 41.32 34.73 -20.80
N ASN A 2 40.15 34.75 -20.13
CA ASN A 2 40.01 35.36 -18.81
C ASN A 2 40.84 34.57 -17.78
N THR A 3 41.91 35.16 -17.24
CA THR A 3 42.90 34.49 -16.38
C THR A 3 42.29 33.87 -15.13
N GLN A 4 41.23 34.50 -14.57
CA GLN A 4 40.49 33.90 -13.45
C GLN A 4 39.73 32.65 -13.88
N GLN A 5 39.13 32.67 -15.06
CA GLN A 5 38.35 31.54 -15.55
C GLN A 5 39.23 30.28 -15.73
N SER A 6 40.46 30.41 -16.25
CA SER A 6 41.37 29.26 -16.38
C SER A 6 41.86 28.71 -15.05
N ILE A 7 42.02 29.55 -14.03
CA ILE A 7 42.49 29.13 -12.70
C ILE A 7 41.38 28.42 -11.93
N TYR A 8 40.14 28.92 -12.00
CA TYR A 8 39.05 28.44 -11.15
C TYR A 8 38.09 27.45 -11.82
N ALA A 9 37.98 27.42 -13.15
CA ALA A 9 37.07 26.49 -13.85
C ALA A 9 37.30 25.00 -13.51
N PRO A 10 38.55 24.49 -13.36
CA PRO A 10 38.77 23.09 -13.00
C PRO A 10 38.24 22.72 -11.59
N LEU A 11 38.01 23.69 -10.71
CA LEU A 11 37.42 23.42 -9.40
C LEU A 11 35.95 22.99 -9.52
N LEU A 12 35.26 23.35 -10.61
CA LEU A 12 33.88 22.92 -10.88
C LEU A 12 33.77 21.41 -11.11
N ASP A 13 34.89 20.75 -11.46
CA ASP A 13 34.93 19.30 -11.65
C ASP A 13 35.06 18.54 -10.31
N LYS A 14 35.23 19.22 -9.17
CA LYS A 14 35.27 18.59 -7.84
C LYS A 14 33.87 18.22 -7.34
N THR A 15 33.23 17.28 -8.03
CA THR A 15 31.86 16.83 -7.74
C THR A 15 31.81 15.33 -7.50
N PHE A 16 30.73 14.87 -6.88
CA PHE A 16 30.42 13.44 -6.76
C PHE A 16 30.35 12.78 -8.14
N GLU A 17 29.73 13.46 -9.11
CA GLU A 17 29.56 12.96 -10.46
C GLU A 17 30.90 12.72 -11.16
N THR A 18 31.87 13.62 -11.02
CA THR A 18 33.22 13.45 -11.58
C THR A 18 33.95 12.30 -10.89
N ALA A 19 33.88 12.20 -9.56
CA ALA A 19 34.54 11.14 -8.81
C ALA A 19 34.04 9.74 -9.20
N VAL A 20 32.71 9.55 -9.26
CA VAL A 20 32.11 8.26 -9.65
C VAL A 20 32.34 7.97 -11.13
N SER A 21 32.28 8.98 -12.01
CA SER A 21 32.58 8.78 -13.44
C SER A 21 34.01 8.30 -13.66
N GLY A 22 34.97 8.88 -12.92
CA GLY A 22 36.37 8.46 -12.93
C GLY A 22 36.55 7.01 -12.48
N PHE A 23 35.92 6.63 -11.37
CA PHE A 23 35.93 5.25 -10.86
C PHE A 23 35.37 4.26 -11.89
N ILE A 24 34.21 4.56 -12.49
CA ILE A 24 33.58 3.65 -13.46
C ILE A 24 34.44 3.48 -14.71
N LEU A 25 35.01 4.57 -15.23
CA LEU A 25 35.87 4.50 -16.42
C LEU A 25 37.18 3.75 -16.15
N ALA A 26 37.70 3.81 -14.92
CA ALA A 26 38.92 3.11 -14.52
C ALA A 26 38.68 1.60 -14.30
N GLU A 27 37.68 1.24 -13.49
CA GLU A 27 37.44 -0.15 -13.09
C GLU A 27 36.57 -0.93 -14.09
N PHE A 28 35.70 -0.23 -14.82
CA PHE A 28 34.74 -0.84 -15.75
C PHE A 28 34.84 -0.22 -17.17
N PRO A 29 36.01 -0.23 -17.81
CA PRO A 29 36.23 0.45 -19.10
C PRO A 29 35.33 -0.09 -20.24
N LYS A 30 34.80 -1.32 -20.09
CA LYS A 30 33.88 -1.95 -21.06
C LYS A 30 32.41 -1.56 -20.87
N LEU A 31 32.06 -0.85 -19.79
CA LEU A 31 30.66 -0.49 -19.47
C LEU A 31 30.10 0.57 -20.44
N GLY A 32 30.96 1.44 -20.98
CA GLY A 32 30.59 2.44 -21.97
C GLY A 32 31.53 3.63 -21.99
N GLY A 33 31.47 4.43 -23.07
CA GLY A 33 32.23 5.66 -23.18
C GLY A 33 31.74 6.76 -22.23
N PRO A 34 32.45 7.91 -22.14
CA PRO A 34 32.18 8.97 -21.15
C PRO A 34 30.74 9.48 -21.13
N LYS A 35 30.07 9.51 -22.28
CA LYS A 35 28.66 9.94 -22.38
C LYS A 35 27.70 8.97 -21.67
N ILE A 36 27.91 7.66 -21.83
CA ILE A 36 27.08 6.62 -21.20
C ILE A 36 27.31 6.65 -19.68
N VAL A 37 28.58 6.73 -19.26
CA VAL A 37 28.93 6.82 -17.84
C VAL A 37 28.32 8.06 -17.18
N LYS A 38 28.37 9.23 -17.84
CA LYS A 38 27.74 10.45 -17.30
C LYS A 38 26.23 10.30 -17.10
N LEU A 39 25.53 9.65 -18.03
CA LEU A 39 24.10 9.37 -17.88
C LEU A 39 23.85 8.42 -16.71
N LEU A 40 24.61 7.33 -16.61
CA LEU A 40 24.50 6.36 -15.51
C LEU A 40 24.74 7.02 -14.14
N VAL A 41 25.76 7.85 -14.02
CA VAL A 41 26.10 8.53 -12.76
C VAL A 41 25.02 9.54 -12.36
N LYS A 42 24.40 10.22 -13.33
CA LYS A 42 23.25 11.09 -13.08
C LYS A 42 22.07 10.31 -12.50
N GLU A 43 21.73 9.17 -13.10
CA GLU A 43 20.67 8.28 -12.58
C GLU A 43 21.03 7.72 -11.20
N LEU A 44 22.30 7.34 -10.98
CA LEU A 44 22.78 6.88 -9.67
C LEU A 44 22.63 7.95 -8.60
N LYS A 45 23.02 9.20 -8.91
CA LYS A 45 22.83 10.32 -7.98
C LYS A 45 21.36 10.51 -7.63
N ALA A 46 20.46 10.45 -8.61
CA ALA A 46 19.03 10.54 -8.37
C ALA A 46 18.52 9.39 -7.47
N ILE A 47 19.02 8.16 -7.65
CA ILE A 47 18.70 7.03 -6.77
C ILE A 47 19.23 7.28 -5.35
N VAL A 48 20.46 7.76 -5.20
CA VAL A 48 21.04 8.06 -3.89
C VAL A 48 20.22 9.14 -3.18
N GLU A 49 19.91 10.24 -3.86
CA GLU A 49 19.08 11.32 -3.32
C GLU A 49 17.68 10.85 -2.94
N GLN A 50 17.09 9.95 -3.74
CA GLN A 50 15.78 9.37 -3.44
C GLN A 50 15.84 8.45 -2.22
N TYR A 51 16.79 7.51 -2.16
CA TYR A 51 16.83 6.43 -1.17
C TYR A 51 17.54 6.79 0.13
N TYR A 52 18.42 7.80 0.10
CA TYR A 52 19.16 8.32 1.24
C TYR A 52 18.92 9.83 1.37
N PRO A 53 17.67 10.27 1.59
CA PRO A 53 17.40 11.68 1.81
C PRO A 53 18.17 12.16 3.05
N PRO A 54 18.58 13.44 3.12
CA PRO A 54 19.27 13.97 4.28
C PRO A 54 18.48 13.67 5.56
N LEU A 55 19.03 12.79 6.41
CA LEU A 55 18.40 12.37 7.67
C LEU A 55 18.34 13.50 8.71
N THR A 56 18.89 14.68 8.38
CA THR A 56 18.91 15.89 9.21
C THR A 56 17.52 16.38 9.62
N ASN A 57 16.46 15.92 8.95
CA ASN A 57 15.08 16.33 9.23
C ASN A 57 14.23 15.27 9.96
N LEU A 58 14.79 14.11 10.34
CA LEU A 58 14.06 13.12 11.12
C LEU A 58 13.81 13.64 12.54
N ARG A 59 12.54 13.69 12.95
CA ARG A 59 12.15 14.07 14.31
C ARG A 59 12.27 12.87 15.26
N ARG A 60 12.33 13.15 16.57
CA ARG A 60 12.31 12.12 17.62
C ARG A 60 11.14 11.16 17.40
N GLY A 61 11.43 9.86 17.45
CA GLY A 61 10.42 8.79 17.32
C GLY A 61 10.00 8.48 15.88
N GLN A 62 10.60 9.14 14.88
CA GLN A 62 10.43 8.80 13.47
C GLN A 62 11.49 7.80 12.98
N MET A 63 11.15 7.06 11.93
CA MET A 63 12.01 6.07 11.29
C MET A 63 11.90 6.17 9.76
N LEU A 64 13.04 6.14 9.05
CA LEU A 64 13.05 5.91 7.61
C LEU A 64 12.85 4.42 7.33
N TRP A 65 11.85 4.08 6.51
CA TRP A 65 11.53 2.72 6.10
C TRP A 65 11.36 2.62 4.59
N PHE A 66 11.75 1.50 3.98
CA PHE A 66 11.52 1.25 2.55
C PHE A 66 10.21 0.46 2.37
N ALA A 67 9.15 1.18 2.03
CA ALA A 67 7.84 0.61 1.70
C ALA A 67 7.79 0.18 0.22
N VAL A 68 6.80 -0.63 -0.17
CA VAL A 68 6.57 -0.93 -1.59
C VAL A 68 5.81 0.21 -2.23
N ALA A 69 6.22 0.64 -3.43
CA ALA A 69 5.56 1.72 -4.14
C ALA A 69 4.07 1.44 -4.35
N LYS A 70 3.22 2.44 -4.09
CA LYS A 70 1.77 2.37 -4.31
C LYS A 70 1.43 2.07 -5.76
N GLU A 71 2.18 2.64 -6.70
CA GLU A 71 1.99 2.42 -8.14
C GLU A 71 2.50 1.06 -8.64
N GLU A 72 3.11 0.25 -7.77
CA GLU A 72 3.62 -1.07 -8.15
C GLU A 72 2.45 -1.96 -8.59
N LYS A 73 2.56 -2.53 -9.79
CA LYS A 73 1.55 -3.43 -10.33
C LYS A 73 1.87 -4.86 -9.92
N GLY A 74 0.86 -5.56 -9.40
CA GLY A 74 0.88 -6.99 -9.23
C GLY A 74 1.27 -7.70 -10.54
N GLY A 75 2.14 -8.70 -10.43
CA GLY A 75 2.52 -9.57 -11.54
C GLY A 75 2.83 -10.95 -10.98
N TYR A 76 2.30 -11.99 -11.61
CA TYR A 76 2.50 -13.37 -11.19
C TYR A 76 4.01 -13.68 -11.11
N GLY A 77 4.49 -14.14 -9.96
CA GLY A 77 5.90 -14.49 -9.75
C GLY A 77 6.87 -13.33 -9.51
N LYS A 78 6.40 -12.07 -9.34
CA LYS A 78 7.28 -10.96 -8.95
C LYS A 78 7.83 -11.17 -7.53
N CYS A 79 9.11 -11.52 -7.46
CA CYS A 79 9.88 -11.60 -6.21
C CYS A 79 10.19 -10.19 -5.65
N MET A 80 10.40 -10.08 -4.34
CA MET A 80 10.74 -8.84 -3.63
C MET A 80 11.84 -8.02 -4.32
N LYS A 81 12.83 -8.71 -4.91
CA LYS A 81 13.96 -8.11 -5.67
C LYS A 81 13.54 -7.23 -6.87
N ASN A 82 12.32 -7.40 -7.37
CA ASN A 82 11.81 -6.71 -8.56
C ASN A 82 10.73 -5.66 -8.22
N LEU A 83 10.46 -5.42 -6.93
CA LEU A 83 9.47 -4.43 -6.52
C LEU A 83 10.11 -3.06 -6.41
N ARG A 84 9.46 -2.04 -6.95
CA ARG A 84 9.86 -0.66 -6.72
C ARG A 84 9.61 -0.32 -5.25
N LEU A 85 10.66 0.14 -4.58
CA LEU A 85 10.57 0.61 -3.20
C LEU A 85 10.40 2.13 -3.16
N ARG A 86 9.78 2.60 -2.08
CA ARG A 86 9.62 4.01 -1.74
C ARG A 86 10.13 4.23 -0.32
N PRO A 87 11.15 5.07 -0.13
CA PRO A 87 11.53 5.51 1.21
C PRO A 87 10.39 6.38 1.77
N VAL A 88 9.94 6.02 2.97
CA VAL A 88 8.89 6.72 3.72
C VAL A 88 9.38 6.99 5.13
N VAL A 89 8.97 8.12 5.70
CA VAL A 89 9.22 8.46 7.10
C VAL A 89 7.98 8.09 7.91
N LEU A 90 8.15 7.23 8.90
CA LEU A 90 7.07 6.74 9.76
C LEU A 90 7.23 7.29 11.18
N SER A 91 6.15 7.81 11.76
CA SER A 91 6.08 8.25 13.15
C SER A 91 5.76 7.08 14.07
N VAL A 92 6.79 6.26 14.35
CA VAL A 92 6.69 5.04 15.17
C VAL A 92 6.28 5.37 16.62
N VAL A 93 6.84 6.44 17.18
CA VAL A 93 6.48 6.95 18.51
C VAL A 93 6.25 8.46 18.43
N THR A 94 5.11 8.91 18.92
CA THR A 94 4.75 10.33 19.00
C THR A 94 4.68 10.80 20.45
N TYR A 95 4.61 12.12 20.65
CA TYR A 95 4.38 12.68 21.99
C TYR A 95 3.03 12.23 22.57
N GLU A 96 1.99 12.14 21.73
CA GLU A 96 0.66 11.66 22.12
C GLU A 96 0.70 10.20 22.62
N ASP A 97 1.51 9.33 22.00
CA ASP A 97 1.67 7.95 22.45
C ASP A 97 2.30 7.88 23.85
N ILE A 98 3.25 8.78 24.15
CA ILE A 98 3.89 8.90 25.47
C ILE A 98 2.86 9.40 26.50
N GLN A 99 2.07 10.41 26.15
CA GLN A 99 1.03 10.95 27.01
C GLN A 99 -0.03 9.89 27.33
N LYS A 100 -0.58 9.22 26.32
CA LYS A 100 -1.53 8.10 26.50
C LYS A 100 -0.95 7.03 27.42
N ARG A 101 0.35 6.74 27.28
CA ARG A 101 1.00 5.77 28.15
C ARG A 101 1.13 6.26 29.59
N ALA A 102 1.43 7.53 29.81
CA ALA A 102 1.46 8.13 31.15
C ALA A 102 0.07 8.12 31.81
N GLU A 103 -0.99 8.28 31.01
CA GLU A 103 -2.40 8.21 31.42
C GLU A 103 -2.91 6.76 31.56
N SER A 104 -2.03 5.76 31.51
CA SER A 104 -2.36 4.32 31.65
C SER A 104 -3.32 3.77 30.59
N VAL A 105 -3.41 4.40 29.41
CA VAL A 105 -4.12 3.83 28.26
C VAL A 105 -3.53 2.46 27.91
N PRO A 106 -4.34 1.42 27.68
CA PRO A 106 -3.83 0.09 27.34
C PRO A 106 -2.91 0.13 26.12
N GLN A 107 -1.75 -0.55 26.20
CA GLN A 107 -0.75 -0.53 25.12
C GLN A 107 -1.30 -0.97 23.77
N LYS A 108 -2.30 -1.87 23.79
CA LYS A 108 -3.00 -2.34 22.61
C LYS A 108 -3.66 -1.20 21.84
N GLU A 109 -4.32 -0.26 22.54
CA GLU A 109 -5.01 0.87 21.94
C GLU A 109 -4.02 1.86 21.33
N ILE A 110 -2.93 2.14 22.06
CA ILE A 110 -1.82 2.96 21.54
C ILE A 110 -1.26 2.32 20.27
N ARG A 111 -1.00 1.01 20.29
CA ARG A 111 -0.49 0.27 19.13
C ARG A 111 -1.44 0.29 17.94
N LYS A 112 -2.75 0.09 18.14
CA LYS A 112 -3.75 0.19 17.06
C LYS A 112 -3.69 1.56 16.39
N SER A 113 -3.67 2.63 17.18
CA SER A 113 -3.57 4.00 16.65
C SER A 113 -2.24 4.25 15.93
N GLY A 114 -1.12 3.72 16.46
CA GLY A 114 0.19 3.82 15.82
C GLY A 114 0.29 3.05 14.50
N ILE A 115 -0.29 1.86 14.42
CA ILE A 115 -0.38 1.07 13.17
C ILE A 115 -1.18 1.84 12.12
N ALA A 116 -2.37 2.34 12.48
CA ALA A 116 -3.21 3.10 11.55
C ALA A 116 -2.50 4.36 11.03
N ARG A 117 -1.81 5.09 11.93
CA ARG A 117 -0.99 6.25 11.57
C ARG A 117 0.12 5.88 10.57
N MET A 118 0.96 4.89 10.88
CA MET A 118 2.07 4.49 10.00
C MET A 118 1.59 4.02 8.62
N LEU A 119 0.44 3.32 8.55
CA LEU A 119 -0.15 2.92 7.27
C LEU A 119 -0.56 4.13 6.43
N ARG A 120 -1.20 5.13 7.04
CA ARG A 120 -1.59 6.38 6.35
C ARG A 120 -0.38 7.20 5.92
N GLU A 121 0.59 7.39 6.81
CA GLU A 121 1.83 8.13 6.50
C GLU A 121 2.59 7.49 5.34
N ALA A 122 2.64 6.16 5.28
CA ALA A 122 3.24 5.45 4.15
C ALA A 122 2.46 5.74 2.85
N ASP A 123 1.13 5.62 2.87
CA ASP A 123 0.27 5.85 1.70
C ASP A 123 0.37 7.29 1.17
N GLU A 124 0.38 8.28 2.05
CA GLU A 124 0.54 9.70 1.75
C GLU A 124 1.89 9.98 1.05
N GLN A 125 2.92 9.19 1.36
CA GLN A 125 4.25 9.26 0.75
C GLN A 125 4.40 8.35 -0.49
N GLY A 126 3.30 7.77 -0.98
CA GLY A 126 3.28 6.89 -2.16
C GLY A 126 3.86 5.49 -1.91
N GLY A 127 3.98 5.08 -0.65
CA GLY A 127 4.39 3.75 -0.21
C GLY A 127 3.24 2.94 0.38
N THR A 128 3.41 1.63 0.48
CA THR A 128 2.45 0.72 1.12
C THR A 128 3.21 -0.25 2.02
N LEU A 129 2.71 -0.45 3.23
CA LEU A 129 3.30 -1.38 4.20
C LEU A 129 2.51 -2.68 4.23
N ALA A 130 3.21 -3.80 4.30
CA ALA A 130 2.65 -5.09 4.66
C ALA A 130 2.63 -5.27 6.19
N GLU A 131 1.81 -6.19 6.68
CA GLU A 131 1.76 -6.54 8.09
C GLU A 131 3.11 -7.04 8.63
N THR A 132 3.96 -7.59 7.77
CA THR A 132 5.34 -8.00 8.10
C THR A 132 6.24 -6.81 8.42
N ASP A 133 6.07 -5.66 7.74
CA ASP A 133 6.85 -4.46 8.02
C ASP A 133 6.55 -3.96 9.43
N LEU A 134 5.25 -3.80 9.74
CA LEU A 134 4.77 -3.38 11.05
C LEU A 134 5.13 -4.36 12.16
N SER A 135 5.13 -5.66 11.86
CA SER A 135 5.55 -6.72 12.77
C SER A 135 7.01 -6.55 13.23
N LEU A 136 7.90 -6.21 12.30
CA LEU A 136 9.31 -5.93 12.60
C LEU A 136 9.47 -4.60 13.35
N ILE A 137 8.87 -3.52 12.84
CA ILE A 137 8.96 -2.17 13.44
C ILE A 137 8.50 -2.19 14.90
N LEU A 138 7.40 -2.88 15.20
CA LEU A 138 6.78 -2.91 16.53
C LEU A 138 7.15 -4.13 17.36
N SER A 139 8.02 -5.02 16.86
CA SER A 139 8.42 -6.27 17.53
C SER A 139 7.21 -7.10 18.01
N CYS A 140 6.20 -7.22 17.17
CA CYS A 140 4.95 -7.95 17.44
C CYS A 140 4.76 -9.07 16.41
N SER A 141 4.03 -10.13 16.74
CA SER A 141 3.72 -11.17 15.74
C SER A 141 2.80 -10.62 14.64
N ASN A 142 2.94 -11.14 13.40
CA ASN A 142 2.07 -10.75 12.28
C ASN A 142 0.58 -10.94 12.61
N ARG A 143 0.23 -12.03 13.31
CA ARG A 143 -1.14 -12.26 13.83
C ARG A 143 -1.65 -11.11 14.72
N THR A 144 -0.77 -10.55 15.56
CA THR A 144 -1.13 -9.42 16.45
C THR A 144 -1.38 -8.16 15.64
N ILE A 145 -0.51 -7.87 14.66
CA ILE A 145 -0.67 -6.73 13.74
C ILE A 145 -1.98 -6.86 12.97
N TYR A 146 -2.24 -8.00 12.35
CA TYR A 146 -3.49 -8.26 11.62
C TYR A 146 -4.72 -8.02 12.51
N LYS A 147 -4.72 -8.60 13.72
CA LYS A 147 -5.84 -8.41 14.68
C LYS A 147 -6.03 -6.94 15.04
N ASN A 148 -4.95 -6.19 15.29
CA ASN A 148 -5.02 -4.78 15.62
C ASN A 148 -5.54 -3.92 14.45
N ILE A 149 -5.15 -4.23 13.21
CA ILE A 149 -5.69 -3.58 12.01
C ILE A 149 -7.19 -3.83 11.90
N THR A 150 -7.61 -5.10 11.93
CA THR A 150 -9.03 -5.46 11.77
C THR A 150 -9.92 -4.88 12.87
N GLU A 151 -9.44 -4.87 14.13
CA GLU A 151 -10.16 -4.23 15.23
C GLU A 151 -10.29 -2.72 15.02
N TYR A 152 -9.21 -2.04 14.62
CA TYR A 152 -9.24 -0.60 14.35
C TYR A 152 -10.17 -0.24 13.19
N GLU A 153 -10.10 -0.97 12.07
CA GLU A 153 -10.98 -0.81 10.90
C GLU A 153 -12.45 -0.96 11.30
N ARG A 154 -12.78 -1.97 12.12
CA ARG A 154 -14.14 -2.21 12.61
C ARG A 154 -14.62 -1.11 13.55
N GLU A 155 -13.80 -0.72 14.53
CA GLU A 155 -14.16 0.29 15.54
C GLU A 155 -14.36 1.68 14.94
N ASN A 156 -13.62 2.01 13.88
CA ASN A 156 -13.66 3.33 13.25
C ASN A 156 -14.46 3.35 11.95
N ASN A 157 -14.97 2.20 11.49
CA ASN A 157 -15.63 2.03 10.20
C ASN A 157 -14.82 2.59 9.01
N VAL A 158 -13.53 2.23 8.97
CA VAL A 158 -12.59 2.66 7.92
C VAL A 158 -11.85 1.46 7.34
N VAL A 159 -11.31 1.62 6.13
CA VAL A 159 -10.33 0.70 5.54
C VAL A 159 -8.94 1.34 5.67
N LEU A 160 -7.93 0.58 6.08
CA LEU A 160 -6.56 1.09 6.15
C LEU A 160 -5.76 0.77 4.87
N PRO A 161 -4.88 1.69 4.41
CA PRO A 161 -4.10 1.55 3.18
C PRO A 161 -2.88 0.62 3.35
N ARG A 162 -3.11 -0.61 3.79
CA ARG A 162 -2.09 -1.67 3.80
C ARG A 162 -1.89 -2.22 2.41
N ARG A 163 -0.71 -2.80 2.17
CA ARG A 163 -0.33 -3.40 0.88
C ARG A 163 -1.35 -4.40 0.35
N GLY A 164 -1.92 -5.23 1.24
CA GLY A 164 -2.98 -6.18 0.87
C GLY A 164 -4.22 -5.51 0.28
N THR A 165 -4.62 -4.34 0.80
CA THR A 165 -5.73 -3.53 0.31
C THR A 165 -5.36 -2.86 -1.02
N VAL A 166 -4.26 -2.11 -1.01
CA VAL A 166 -3.89 -1.20 -2.11
C VAL A 166 -3.53 -1.98 -3.38
N HIS A 167 -2.84 -3.11 -3.24
CA HIS A 167 -2.44 -3.97 -4.35
C HIS A 167 -3.37 -5.16 -4.56
N ASP A 168 -4.48 -5.24 -3.81
CA ASP A 168 -5.51 -6.26 -3.95
C ASP A 168 -4.94 -7.70 -3.86
N LEU A 169 -3.99 -7.91 -2.94
CA LEU A 169 -3.22 -9.15 -2.79
C LEU A 169 -3.90 -10.17 -1.85
N GLY A 170 -5.00 -9.78 -1.22
CA GLY A 170 -5.65 -10.56 -0.17
C GLY A 170 -7.08 -10.96 -0.52
N ARG A 171 -7.56 -12.02 0.15
CA ARG A 171 -8.96 -12.46 0.10
C ARG A 171 -9.86 -11.72 1.09
N SER A 172 -9.48 -10.55 1.60
CA SER A 172 -10.15 -9.88 2.73
C SER A 172 -11.65 -9.68 2.45
N THR A 173 -12.48 -10.53 3.05
CA THR A 173 -13.95 -10.49 3.02
C THR A 173 -14.49 -9.13 3.49
N THR A 174 -13.82 -8.53 4.48
CA THR A 174 -14.22 -7.26 5.07
C THR A 174 -14.29 -6.11 4.07
N HIS A 175 -13.35 -6.01 3.12
CA HIS A 175 -13.36 -4.92 2.16
C HIS A 175 -14.45 -5.11 1.10
N LYS A 176 -14.75 -6.36 0.72
CA LYS A 176 -15.86 -6.68 -0.20
C LYS A 176 -17.19 -6.20 0.36
N LYS A 177 -17.43 -6.48 1.65
CA LYS A 177 -18.62 -6.01 2.37
C LYS A 177 -18.74 -4.49 2.35
N ILE A 178 -17.69 -3.78 2.76
CA ILE A 178 -17.69 -2.30 2.80
C ILE A 178 -17.94 -1.70 1.41
N ILE A 179 -17.33 -2.28 0.37
CA ILE A 179 -17.54 -1.87 -1.04
C ILE A 179 -19.02 -2.05 -1.43
N CYS A 180 -19.60 -3.22 -1.14
CA CYS A 180 -21.00 -3.51 -1.48
C CYS A 180 -21.97 -2.63 -0.69
N GLU A 181 -21.72 -2.39 0.60
CA GLU A 181 -22.53 -1.49 1.43
C GLU A 181 -22.51 -0.05 0.90
N LYS A 182 -21.32 0.49 0.58
CA LYS A 182 -21.19 1.85 0.02
C LYS A 182 -21.87 2.00 -1.35
N SER A 183 -21.85 0.94 -2.16
CA SER A 183 -22.50 0.94 -3.47
C SER A 183 -24.03 0.83 -3.34
N LEU A 184 -24.52 -0.14 -2.57
CA LEU A 184 -25.93 -0.51 -2.53
C LEU A 184 -26.75 0.34 -1.55
N ARG A 185 -26.22 0.62 -0.35
CA ARG A 185 -26.91 1.40 0.68
C ARG A 185 -26.62 2.89 0.53
N ASP A 186 -25.34 3.27 0.45
CA ASP A 186 -24.95 4.69 0.37
C ASP A 186 -25.07 5.27 -1.05
N LYS A 187 -25.32 4.43 -2.08
CA LYS A 187 -25.45 4.82 -3.49
C LYS A 187 -24.26 5.64 -4.02
N LYS A 188 -23.06 5.36 -3.52
CA LYS A 188 -21.83 6.04 -3.96
C LYS A 188 -21.37 5.53 -5.32
N ALA A 189 -20.78 6.42 -6.11
CA ALA A 189 -20.18 6.05 -7.39
C ALA A 189 -18.85 5.29 -7.19
N THR A 190 -18.49 4.40 -8.13
CA THR A 190 -17.24 3.64 -8.11
C THR A 190 -16.00 4.48 -7.77
N PRO A 191 -15.78 5.68 -8.36
CA PRO A 191 -14.60 6.49 -8.04
C PRO A 191 -14.51 6.91 -6.56
N ASP A 192 -15.66 7.22 -5.95
CA ASP A 192 -15.73 7.61 -4.54
C ASP A 192 -15.46 6.42 -3.62
N ILE A 193 -16.06 5.26 -3.93
CA ILE A 193 -15.81 4.02 -3.19
C ILE A 193 -14.33 3.66 -3.27
N ALA A 194 -13.74 3.69 -4.47
CA ALA A 194 -12.35 3.33 -4.70
C ALA A 194 -11.39 4.20 -3.86
N ARG A 195 -11.65 5.51 -3.81
CA ARG A 195 -10.91 6.46 -2.96
C ARG A 195 -11.07 6.15 -1.47
N GLU A 196 -12.29 5.91 -1.00
CA GLU A 196 -12.57 5.64 0.41
C GLU A 196 -12.06 4.28 0.91
N THR A 197 -11.95 3.29 0.01
CA THR A 197 -11.50 1.95 0.34
C THR A 197 -10.06 1.66 -0.10
N TYR A 198 -9.34 2.66 -0.61
CA TYR A 198 -7.96 2.54 -1.12
C TYR A 198 -7.79 1.45 -2.19
N HIS A 199 -8.82 1.24 -3.01
CA HIS A 199 -8.82 0.31 -4.13
C HIS A 199 -8.74 1.07 -5.46
N SER A 200 -8.36 0.37 -6.53
CA SER A 200 -8.54 0.92 -7.88
C SER A 200 -10.00 0.84 -8.31
N PRO A 201 -10.51 1.75 -9.16
CA PRO A 201 -11.86 1.65 -9.71
C PRO A 201 -12.14 0.28 -10.34
N ASN A 202 -11.19 -0.25 -11.11
CA ASN A 202 -11.30 -1.59 -11.70
C ASN A 202 -11.46 -2.70 -10.65
N ALA A 203 -10.79 -2.59 -9.51
CA ALA A 203 -10.95 -3.57 -8.43
C ALA A 203 -12.35 -3.48 -7.80
N VAL A 204 -12.85 -2.26 -7.59
CA VAL A 204 -14.22 -2.03 -7.09
C VAL A 204 -15.26 -2.60 -8.06
N ASP A 205 -15.17 -2.27 -9.35
CA ASP A 205 -16.10 -2.78 -10.37
C ASP A 205 -16.06 -4.31 -10.45
N ARG A 206 -14.87 -4.92 -10.32
CA ARG A 206 -14.74 -6.38 -10.25
C ARG A 206 -15.49 -6.97 -9.04
N TYR A 207 -15.33 -6.38 -7.85
CA TYR A 207 -16.03 -6.83 -6.64
C TYR A 207 -17.55 -6.72 -6.78
N LEU A 208 -18.04 -5.59 -7.28
CA LEU A 208 -19.48 -5.37 -7.48
C LEU A 208 -20.04 -6.29 -8.57
N GLY A 209 -19.31 -6.49 -9.67
CA GLY A 209 -19.71 -7.41 -10.73
C GLY A 209 -19.75 -8.87 -10.28
N ASP A 210 -18.77 -9.32 -9.49
CA ASP A 210 -18.78 -10.66 -8.91
C ASP A 210 -19.96 -10.86 -7.94
N PHE A 211 -20.25 -9.84 -7.11
CA PHE A 211 -21.42 -9.83 -6.23
C PHE A 211 -22.73 -9.99 -7.00
N ASP A 212 -22.93 -9.21 -8.06
CA ASP A 212 -24.15 -9.27 -8.88
C ASP A 212 -24.31 -10.59 -9.62
N ARG A 213 -23.21 -11.17 -10.13
CA ARG A 213 -23.21 -12.48 -10.79
C ARG A 213 -23.63 -13.59 -9.82
N VAL A 214 -23.07 -13.60 -8.61
CA VAL A 214 -23.45 -14.57 -7.56
C VAL A 214 -24.91 -14.39 -7.17
N ARG A 215 -25.34 -13.15 -6.89
CA ARG A 215 -26.74 -12.83 -6.54
C ARG A 215 -27.72 -13.31 -7.61
N PHE A 216 -27.39 -13.11 -8.89
CA PHE A 216 -28.24 -13.56 -9.99
C PHE A 216 -28.36 -15.09 -10.04
N CYS A 217 -27.25 -15.82 -9.91
CA CYS A 217 -27.25 -17.29 -9.90
C CYS A 217 -28.09 -17.85 -8.73
N LEU A 218 -27.91 -17.32 -7.52
CA LEU A 218 -28.66 -17.74 -6.33
C LEU A 218 -30.16 -17.41 -6.48
N LYS A 219 -30.53 -16.22 -7.00
CA LYS A 219 -31.93 -15.88 -7.32
C LYS A 219 -32.56 -16.82 -8.36
N LYS A 220 -31.75 -17.46 -9.22
CA LYS A 220 -32.20 -18.48 -10.19
C LYS A 220 -32.27 -19.89 -9.60
N GLY A 221 -31.94 -20.07 -8.33
CA GLY A 221 -32.01 -21.35 -7.63
C GLY A 221 -30.82 -22.28 -7.89
N LEU A 222 -29.71 -21.76 -8.41
CA LEU A 222 -28.47 -22.54 -8.54
C LEU A 222 -27.86 -22.78 -7.16
N SER A 223 -27.30 -23.97 -6.97
CA SER A 223 -26.50 -24.31 -5.79
C SER A 223 -25.16 -23.55 -5.77
N VAL A 224 -24.46 -23.58 -4.63
CA VAL A 224 -23.10 -23.00 -4.49
C VAL A 224 -22.12 -23.61 -5.50
N GLU A 225 -22.20 -24.93 -5.72
CA GLU A 225 -21.44 -25.66 -6.75
C GLU A 225 -21.68 -25.12 -8.15
N GLU A 226 -22.95 -24.99 -8.55
CA GLU A 226 -23.34 -24.54 -9.89
C GLU A 226 -23.01 -23.07 -10.09
N THR A 227 -23.17 -22.26 -9.04
CA THR A 227 -22.79 -20.84 -9.04
C THR A 227 -21.27 -20.68 -9.15
N SER A 228 -20.48 -21.48 -8.43
CA SER A 228 -19.02 -21.49 -8.54
C SER A 228 -18.58 -21.88 -9.96
N PHE A 229 -19.19 -22.92 -10.54
CA PHE A 229 -18.90 -23.33 -11.91
C PHE A 229 -19.25 -22.24 -12.94
N THR A 230 -20.43 -21.62 -12.79
CA THR A 230 -20.93 -20.60 -13.72
C THR A 230 -20.15 -19.29 -13.64
N THR A 231 -19.80 -18.86 -12.42
CA THR A 231 -19.09 -17.60 -12.19
C THR A 231 -17.57 -17.73 -12.33
N GLN A 232 -17.05 -18.96 -12.36
CA GLN A 232 -15.62 -19.28 -12.27
C GLN A 232 -14.94 -18.77 -10.98
N LEU A 233 -15.74 -18.46 -9.96
CA LEU A 233 -15.25 -18.11 -8.63
C LEU A 233 -15.02 -19.39 -7.81
N SER A 234 -14.12 -19.34 -6.83
CA SER A 234 -13.95 -20.48 -5.92
C SER A 234 -15.20 -20.67 -5.07
N LYS A 235 -15.51 -21.92 -4.71
CA LYS A 235 -16.65 -22.23 -3.82
C LYS A 235 -16.64 -21.37 -2.55
N SER A 236 -15.47 -21.21 -1.93
CA SER A 236 -15.32 -20.37 -0.73
C SER A 236 -15.75 -18.92 -0.97
N LEU A 237 -15.43 -18.36 -2.15
CA LEU A 237 -15.76 -16.98 -2.48
C LEU A 237 -17.25 -16.81 -2.80
N VAL A 238 -17.89 -17.84 -3.38
CA VAL A 238 -19.34 -17.86 -3.56
C VAL A 238 -20.06 -17.84 -2.21
N VAL A 239 -19.64 -18.68 -1.25
CA VAL A 239 -20.19 -18.68 0.11
C VAL A 239 -20.02 -17.31 0.78
N GLU A 240 -18.83 -16.69 0.65
CA GLU A 240 -18.59 -15.34 1.19
C GLU A 240 -19.56 -14.29 0.61
N TYR A 241 -19.91 -14.40 -0.67
CA TYR A 241 -20.88 -13.50 -1.30
C TYR A 241 -22.32 -13.86 -0.95
N GLU A 242 -22.65 -15.14 -0.79
CA GLU A 242 -23.96 -15.61 -0.30
C GLU A 242 -24.27 -15.03 1.09
N ASP A 243 -23.35 -15.21 2.05
CA ASP A 243 -23.46 -14.64 3.40
C ASP A 243 -23.67 -13.11 3.35
N LEU A 244 -22.95 -12.42 2.47
CA LEU A 244 -23.06 -10.98 2.29
C LEU A 244 -24.41 -10.57 1.68
N ILE A 245 -24.94 -11.34 0.73
CA ILE A 245 -26.26 -11.11 0.13
C ILE A 245 -27.35 -11.29 1.19
N GLU A 246 -27.28 -12.36 1.99
CA GLU A 246 -28.22 -12.60 3.08
C GLU A 246 -28.18 -11.46 4.12
N GLU A 247 -27.01 -10.95 4.47
CA GLU A 247 -26.90 -9.84 5.40
C GLU A 247 -27.46 -8.52 4.83
N LEU A 248 -27.26 -8.27 3.53
CA LEU A 248 -27.70 -7.05 2.88
C LEU A 248 -29.20 -7.03 2.55
N TYR A 249 -29.78 -8.18 2.16
CA TYR A 249 -31.16 -8.30 1.68
C TYR A 249 -32.09 -9.10 2.61
N GLY A 250 -31.55 -10.00 3.45
CA GLY A 250 -32.32 -10.82 4.39
C GLY A 250 -32.91 -10.04 5.57
N GLY A 251 -32.45 -8.79 5.79
CA GLY A 251 -32.97 -7.87 6.81
C GLY A 251 -34.28 -7.15 6.45
N GLY A 252 -34.83 -7.37 5.26
CA GLY A 252 -36.11 -6.81 4.85
C GLY A 252 -36.04 -6.01 3.56
N GLU A 253 -36.23 -6.70 2.45
CA GLU A 253 -37.10 -6.25 1.36
C GLU A 253 -37.32 -7.45 0.43
N LYS A 254 -38.53 -8.02 0.48
CA LYS A 254 -39.07 -8.69 -0.69
C LYS A 254 -39.20 -7.59 -1.74
N GLU A 255 -38.20 -7.45 -2.61
CA GLU A 255 -38.31 -6.62 -3.80
C GLU A 255 -39.58 -7.05 -4.53
N ASN A 256 -40.57 -6.14 -4.56
CA ASN A 256 -41.82 -6.33 -5.25
C ASN A 256 -41.52 -6.61 -6.72
N VAL A 257 -41.95 -7.79 -7.16
CA VAL A 257 -42.06 -8.15 -8.56
C VAL A 257 -43.08 -7.21 -9.18
N ASN A 258 -42.63 -6.42 -10.17
CA ASN A 258 -43.44 -6.00 -11.30
C ASN A 258 -42.56 -6.06 -12.55
#